data_AF-L7LLI7-F1
#
_entry.id   AF-L7LLI7-F1
#
_cell.length_a   1.000
_cell.length_b   1.000
_cell.length_c   1.000
_cell.angle_alpha   90.00
_cell.angle_beta   90.00
_cell.angle_gamma   90.00
#
_symmetry.space_group_name_H-M   'P 1'
#
loop_
_entity.id
_entity.type
_entity.pdbx_description
1 polymer ?
#
loop_
_entity_poly.entity_id
_entity_poly.type
_entity_poly.pdbx_seq_one_letter_code
_entity_poly.pdbx_strand_id
1 'polypeptide(L)'
;MTTPGPFDDDADRDRIPTQAELDAEDLAEIARRSKDSDLSGRYPARPVDPGPPPVALVRDARVVWAIAAVACLAWVVYGFANLSWLEGLMAERLQPGLQNVPGVDPGEKAASMASFWTPALLVGIPLFTALGYPLLVGTARAHSRNLRSIYLSVITVTVLFTVVGADLLFHYPEVSASLRVLAWVQCGVLVLSALITLRRPINEWLPKSMAMKPFRRASGG
;
A
#
# COMPACT_ATOMS: atom_id res chain seq x y z
N MET A 1 -0.54 -86.80 -5.06
CA MET A 1 -0.81 -86.73 -3.61
C MET A 1 -0.38 -85.34 -3.18
N THR A 2 -1.13 -84.25 -3.35
CA THR A 2 -2.54 -83.96 -3.06
C THR A 2 -2.99 -84.30 -1.64
N THR A 3 -3.04 -83.27 -0.80
CA THR A 3 -4.20 -82.95 0.04
C THR A 3 -4.24 -81.44 0.33
N PRO A 4 -5.07 -80.67 -0.39
CA PRO A 4 -5.49 -79.33 0.00
C PRO A 4 -6.83 -79.37 0.76
N GLY A 5 -6.99 -78.44 1.72
CA GLY A 5 -8.30 -78.03 2.26
C GLY A 5 -8.25 -77.63 3.74
N PRO A 6 -9.25 -76.86 4.25
CA PRO A 6 -10.32 -76.13 3.58
C PRO A 6 -10.36 -74.62 3.91
N PHE A 7 -10.76 -73.83 2.91
CA PHE A 7 -11.51 -72.56 2.92
C PHE A 7 -11.43 -71.60 4.13
N ASP A 8 -11.00 -70.38 3.78
CA ASP A 8 -11.56 -69.07 4.12
C ASP A 8 -11.78 -68.69 5.59
N ASP A 9 -11.01 -67.70 6.05
CA ASP A 9 -11.58 -66.44 6.55
C ASP A 9 -10.47 -65.38 6.66
N ASP A 10 -9.90 -64.95 5.52
CA ASP A 10 -9.30 -63.60 5.44
C ASP A 10 -10.47 -62.62 5.20
N ALA A 11 -11.37 -62.52 6.17
CA ALA A 11 -12.62 -61.76 6.11
C ALA A 11 -12.43 -60.23 6.08
N ASP A 12 -11.20 -59.73 5.88
CA ASP A 12 -10.86 -58.31 6.01
C ASP A 12 -10.13 -57.71 4.79
N ARG A 13 -9.98 -58.44 3.68
CA ARG A 13 -9.23 -57.92 2.50
C ARG A 13 -10.01 -57.00 1.56
N ASP A 14 -11.33 -56.99 1.64
CA ASP A 14 -12.20 -56.03 0.92
C ASP A 14 -13.17 -55.34 1.88
N ARG A 15 -12.72 -55.05 3.11
CA ARG A 15 -13.51 -54.25 4.05
C ARG A 15 -13.53 -52.80 3.56
N ILE A 16 -14.63 -52.42 2.92
CA ILE A 16 -14.95 -51.01 2.67
C ILE A 16 -15.09 -50.35 4.05
N PRO A 17 -14.25 -49.35 4.39
CA PRO A 17 -14.29 -48.70 5.69
C PRO A 17 -15.70 -48.22 5.99
N THR A 18 -16.17 -48.51 7.19
CA THR A 18 -17.46 -48.00 7.65
C THR A 18 -17.39 -46.47 7.74
N GLN A 19 -18.54 -45.81 7.63
CA GLN A 19 -18.59 -44.34 7.69
C GLN A 19 -17.95 -43.77 8.97
N ALA A 20 -18.00 -44.52 10.08
CA ALA A 20 -17.35 -44.16 11.33
C ALA A 20 -15.80 -44.25 11.27
N GLU A 21 -15.25 -45.16 10.47
CA GLU A 21 -13.80 -45.29 10.27
C GLU A 21 -13.28 -44.17 9.35
N LEU A 22 -14.03 -43.83 8.30
CA LEU A 22 -13.74 -42.67 7.44
C LEU A 22 -13.80 -41.35 8.21
N ASP A 23 -14.81 -41.15 9.04
CA ASP A 23 -14.91 -39.97 9.90
C ASP A 23 -13.76 -39.92 10.92
N ALA A 24 -13.32 -41.06 11.44
CA ALA A 24 -12.18 -41.14 12.36
C ALA A 24 -10.85 -40.80 11.65
N GLU A 25 -10.67 -41.24 10.41
CA GLU A 25 -9.50 -40.90 9.59
C GLU A 25 -9.47 -39.41 9.22
N ASP A 26 -10.59 -38.85 8.81
CA ASP A 26 -10.73 -37.42 8.52
C ASP A 26 -10.49 -36.56 9.77
N LEU A 27 -11.06 -36.97 10.92
CA LEU A 27 -10.81 -36.30 12.20
C LEU A 27 -9.35 -36.41 12.63
N ALA A 28 -8.71 -37.56 12.39
CA ALA A 28 -7.29 -37.75 12.67
C ALA A 28 -6.40 -36.90 11.75
N GLU A 29 -6.76 -36.75 10.47
CA GLU A 29 -6.05 -35.89 9.53
C GLU A 29 -6.23 -34.40 9.88
N ILE A 30 -7.44 -33.98 10.24
CA ILE A 30 -7.72 -32.64 10.74
C ILE A 30 -6.94 -32.36 12.02
N ALA A 31 -6.88 -33.33 12.95
CA ALA A 31 -6.10 -33.19 14.18
C ALA A 31 -4.59 -33.08 13.92
N ARG A 32 -4.06 -33.85 12.96
CA ARG A 32 -2.65 -33.73 12.53
C ARG A 32 -2.37 -32.37 11.88
N ARG A 33 -3.20 -31.92 10.93
CA ARG A 33 -3.07 -30.60 10.29
C ARG A 33 -3.22 -29.46 11.30
N SER A 34 -4.11 -29.60 12.27
CA SER A 34 -4.28 -28.64 13.37
C SER A 34 -3.03 -28.58 14.24
N LYS A 35 -2.47 -29.73 14.63
CA LYS A 35 -1.25 -29.82 15.44
C LYS A 35 -0.03 -29.25 14.71
N ASP A 36 0.11 -29.51 13.42
CA ASP A 36 1.16 -28.90 12.59
C ASP A 36 0.97 -27.38 12.46
N SER A 37 -0.27 -26.91 12.37
CA SER A 37 -0.56 -25.48 12.37
C SER A 37 -0.23 -24.80 13.71
N ASP A 38 -0.50 -25.47 14.83
CA ASP A 38 -0.13 -24.99 16.17
C ASP A 38 1.39 -25.00 16.40
N LEU A 39 2.10 -26.00 15.87
CA LEU A 39 3.56 -26.05 15.90
C LEU A 39 4.19 -24.93 15.05
N SER A 40 3.60 -24.62 13.89
CA SER A 40 4.00 -23.47 13.06
C SER A 40 3.78 -22.11 13.74
N GLY A 41 2.89 -22.04 14.74
CA GLY A 41 2.69 -20.87 15.60
C GLY A 41 3.66 -20.78 16.79
N ARG A 42 4.24 -21.89 17.25
CA ARG A 42 5.13 -21.95 18.42
C ARG A 42 6.60 -21.67 18.10
N TYR A 43 7.06 -22.01 16.91
CA TYR A 43 8.41 -21.70 16.45
C TYR A 43 8.32 -20.76 15.25
N PRO A 44 8.86 -19.53 15.31
CA PRO A 44 8.96 -18.69 14.13
C PRO A 44 9.74 -19.46 13.08
N ALA A 45 9.13 -19.67 11.91
CA ALA A 45 9.79 -20.33 10.79
C ALA A 45 11.11 -19.59 10.50
N ARG A 46 12.20 -20.35 10.37
CA ARG A 46 13.50 -19.80 9.98
C ARG A 46 13.29 -18.95 8.72
N PRO A 47 13.90 -17.75 8.59
CA PRO A 47 13.74 -16.96 7.38
C PRO A 47 14.16 -17.81 6.18
N VAL A 48 13.17 -18.27 5.42
CA VAL A 48 13.42 -18.93 4.14
C VAL A 48 13.78 -17.81 3.20
N ASP A 49 14.94 -17.91 2.55
CA ASP A 49 15.34 -16.94 1.53
C ASP A 49 14.22 -16.90 0.47
N PRO A 50 13.51 -15.76 0.32
CA PRO A 50 12.36 -15.66 -0.58
C PRO A 50 12.78 -15.66 -2.06
N GLY A 51 14.08 -15.75 -2.34
CA GLY A 51 14.62 -15.62 -3.68
C GLY A 51 14.69 -14.16 -4.12
N PRO A 52 15.14 -13.91 -5.37
CA PRO A 52 15.39 -12.56 -5.85
C PRO A 52 14.11 -11.72 -5.88
N PRO A 53 14.18 -10.42 -5.52
CA PRO A 53 13.03 -9.54 -5.54
C PRO A 53 12.50 -9.34 -6.98
N PRO A 54 11.16 -9.30 -7.18
CA PRO A 54 10.58 -9.15 -8.51
C PRO A 54 11.04 -7.87 -9.24
N VAL A 55 11.30 -7.96 -10.54
CA VAL A 55 11.72 -6.83 -11.39
C VAL A 55 10.71 -5.68 -11.35
N ALA A 56 9.42 -6.01 -11.27
CA ALA A 56 8.36 -5.02 -11.13
C ALA A 56 8.55 -4.10 -9.90
N LEU A 57 9.07 -4.63 -8.79
CA LEU A 57 9.33 -3.86 -7.57
C LEU A 57 10.66 -3.09 -7.62
N VAL A 58 11.71 -3.73 -8.12
CA VAL A 58 13.08 -3.19 -8.07
C VAL A 58 13.37 -2.22 -9.21
N ARG A 59 12.69 -2.36 -10.34
CA ARG A 59 12.89 -1.53 -11.53
C ARG A 59 11.63 -0.74 -11.87
N ASP A 60 10.56 -1.42 -12.23
CA ASP A 60 9.42 -0.74 -12.88
C ASP A 60 8.76 0.27 -11.94
N ALA A 61 8.47 -0.10 -10.69
CA ALA A 61 7.92 0.82 -9.70
C ALA A 61 8.88 1.97 -9.38
N ARG A 62 10.21 1.75 -9.42
CA ARG A 62 11.21 2.81 -9.21
C ARG A 62 11.27 3.80 -10.37
N VAL A 63 11.24 3.29 -11.59
CA VAL A 63 11.24 4.12 -12.80
C VAL A 63 9.99 4.98 -12.84
N VAL A 64 8.83 4.37 -12.58
CA VAL A 64 7.56 5.10 -12.52
C VAL A 64 7.60 6.14 -11.39
N TRP A 65 8.04 5.80 -10.18
CA TRP A 65 8.23 6.80 -9.12
C TRP A 65 9.21 7.92 -9.52
N ALA A 66 10.30 7.61 -10.23
CA ALA A 66 11.26 8.62 -10.69
C ALA A 66 10.66 9.60 -11.71
N ILE A 67 9.81 9.11 -12.63
CA ILE A 67 9.06 9.98 -13.55
C ILE A 67 8.16 10.94 -12.76
N ALA A 68 7.48 10.44 -11.73
CA ALA A 68 6.68 11.29 -10.85
C ALA A 68 7.53 12.32 -10.10
N ALA A 69 8.71 11.93 -9.62
CA ALA A 69 9.63 12.84 -8.95
C ALA A 69 10.15 13.95 -9.87
N VAL A 70 10.45 13.64 -11.13
CA VAL A 70 10.86 14.64 -12.14
C VAL A 70 9.71 15.59 -12.47
N ALA A 71 8.50 15.07 -12.68
CA ALA A 71 7.31 15.91 -12.87
C ALA A 71 7.06 16.82 -11.66
N CYS A 72 7.22 16.28 -10.44
CA CYS A 72 7.14 17.02 -9.19
C CYS A 72 8.16 18.17 -9.16
N LEU A 73 9.42 17.86 -9.44
CA LEU A 73 10.50 18.83 -9.42
C LEU A 73 10.24 19.97 -10.40
N ALA A 74 9.74 19.67 -11.59
CA ALA A 74 9.48 20.67 -12.62
C ALA A 74 8.48 21.74 -12.17
N TRP A 75 7.33 21.35 -11.60
CA TRP A 75 6.35 22.35 -11.14
C TRP A 75 6.74 22.97 -9.80
N VAL A 76 7.50 22.27 -8.94
CA VAL A 76 8.02 22.84 -7.69
C VAL A 76 9.00 23.97 -7.97
N VAL A 77 9.93 23.78 -8.92
CA VAL A 77 10.87 24.83 -9.36
C VAL A 77 10.11 26.05 -9.87
N TYR A 78 9.07 25.84 -10.68
CA TYR A 78 8.20 26.94 -11.12
C TYR A 78 7.50 27.63 -9.94
N GLY A 79 6.94 26.86 -9.02
CA GLY A 79 6.19 27.41 -7.89
C GLY A 79 7.06 28.24 -6.95
N PHE A 80 8.29 27.82 -6.67
CA PHE A 80 9.24 28.64 -5.91
C PHE A 80 9.72 29.87 -6.66
N ALA A 81 9.96 29.76 -7.97
CA ALA A 81 10.36 30.91 -8.79
C ALA A 81 9.29 32.01 -8.83
N ASN A 82 8.02 31.66 -8.61
CA ASN A 82 6.88 32.57 -8.65
C ASN A 82 6.10 32.60 -7.32
N LEU A 83 6.78 32.36 -6.20
CA LEU A 83 6.12 32.15 -4.90
C LEU A 83 5.24 33.33 -4.47
N SER A 84 5.79 34.55 -4.49
CA SER A 84 5.06 35.76 -4.06
C SER A 84 3.84 36.04 -4.93
N TRP A 85 3.93 35.73 -6.22
CA TRP A 85 2.82 35.89 -7.16
C TRP A 85 1.72 34.84 -6.90
N LEU A 86 2.09 33.58 -6.67
CA LEU A 86 1.15 32.53 -6.30
C LEU A 86 0.47 32.79 -4.95
N GLU A 87 1.19 33.34 -3.97
CA GLU A 87 0.61 33.77 -2.70
C GLU A 87 -0.45 34.87 -2.90
N GLY A 88 -0.20 35.82 -3.79
CA GLY A 88 -1.19 36.83 -4.19
C GLY A 88 -2.46 36.20 -4.78
N LEU A 89 -2.31 35.32 -5.77
CA LEU A 89 -3.43 34.62 -6.40
C LEU A 89 -4.23 33.78 -5.39
N MET A 90 -3.55 33.12 -4.45
CA MET A 90 -4.21 32.31 -3.44
C MET A 90 -4.93 33.18 -2.40
N ALA A 91 -4.37 34.33 -2.02
CA ALA A 91 -5.05 35.29 -1.15
C ALA A 91 -6.34 35.80 -1.80
N GLU A 92 -6.28 36.19 -3.07
CA GLU A 92 -7.46 36.62 -3.85
C GLU A 92 -8.54 35.52 -3.92
N ARG A 93 -8.13 34.26 -4.07
CA ARG A 93 -9.05 33.10 -4.07
C ARG A 93 -9.71 32.86 -2.72
N LEU A 94 -8.98 33.06 -1.62
CA LEU A 94 -9.46 32.80 -0.26
C LEU A 94 -10.34 33.93 0.30
N GLN A 95 -10.10 35.16 -0.14
CA GLN A 95 -10.76 36.36 0.40
C GLN A 95 -12.31 36.30 0.36
N PRO A 96 -12.98 35.86 -0.73
CA PRO A 96 -14.44 35.77 -0.76
C PRO A 96 -15.01 34.82 0.29
N GLY A 97 -14.30 33.74 0.63
CA GLY A 97 -14.72 32.76 1.63
C GLY A 97 -14.65 33.30 3.07
N LEU A 98 -13.91 34.39 3.31
CA LEU A 98 -13.70 34.97 4.62
C LEU A 98 -14.62 36.17 4.91
N GLN A 99 -15.34 36.69 3.90
CA GLN A 99 -16.22 37.85 4.04
C GLN A 99 -17.35 37.65 5.06
N ASN A 100 -17.77 36.40 5.27
CA ASN A 100 -18.87 36.05 6.16
C ASN A 100 -18.40 35.65 7.57
N VAL A 101 -17.10 35.75 7.88
CA VAL A 101 -16.54 35.33 9.16
C VAL A 101 -16.55 36.50 10.15
N PRO A 102 -17.31 36.42 11.26
CA PRO A 102 -17.36 37.51 12.23
C PRO A 102 -16.01 37.71 12.92
N GLY A 103 -15.59 38.98 13.07
CA GLY A 103 -14.41 39.34 13.87
C GLY A 103 -13.06 39.09 13.20
N VAL A 104 -13.03 38.88 11.88
CA VAL A 104 -11.80 38.66 11.11
C VAL A 104 -11.73 39.67 9.97
N ASP A 105 -10.58 40.31 9.78
CA ASP A 105 -10.31 41.05 8.54
C ASP A 105 -10.06 40.05 7.40
N PRO A 106 -10.95 39.97 6.39
CA PRO A 106 -10.82 39.00 5.30
C PRO A 106 -9.53 39.16 4.50
N GLY A 107 -9.03 40.41 4.34
CA GLY A 107 -7.83 40.68 3.55
C GLY A 107 -6.57 40.20 4.24
N GLU A 108 -6.38 40.63 5.49
CA GLU A 108 -5.23 40.21 6.31
C GLU A 108 -5.22 38.69 6.53
N LYS A 109 -6.39 38.10 6.80
CA LYS A 109 -6.48 36.65 7.04
C LYS A 109 -6.22 35.84 5.78
N ALA A 110 -6.71 36.27 4.62
CA ALA A 110 -6.44 35.61 3.35
C ALA A 110 -4.94 35.63 3.02
N ALA A 111 -4.27 36.78 3.19
CA ALA A 111 -2.83 36.92 2.98
C ALA A 111 -2.02 36.03 3.95
N SER A 112 -2.39 36.00 5.23
CA SER A 112 -1.77 35.12 6.23
C SER A 112 -1.93 33.63 5.89
N MET A 113 -3.12 33.22 5.46
CA MET A 113 -3.34 31.84 5.01
C MET A 113 -2.54 31.53 3.73
N ALA A 114 -2.48 32.48 2.81
CA ALA A 114 -1.77 32.29 1.54
C ALA A 114 -0.26 32.11 1.73
N SER A 115 0.35 32.99 2.52
CA SER A 115 1.77 32.93 2.91
C SER A 115 2.16 31.68 3.70
N PHE A 116 1.20 31.03 4.38
CA PHE A 116 1.46 29.73 5.02
C PHE A 116 1.28 28.56 4.03
N TRP A 117 0.12 28.46 3.39
CA TRP A 117 -0.25 27.27 2.61
C TRP A 117 0.53 27.14 1.31
N THR A 118 0.91 28.24 0.66
CA THR A 118 1.62 28.20 -0.63
C THR A 118 2.97 27.51 -0.47
N PRO A 119 3.86 27.99 0.44
CA PRO A 119 5.13 27.30 0.68
C PRO A 119 4.93 25.93 1.35
N ALA A 120 3.92 25.76 2.23
CA ALA A 120 3.68 24.47 2.86
C ALA A 120 3.34 23.37 1.85
N LEU A 121 2.54 23.67 0.82
CA LEU A 121 2.23 22.74 -0.26
C LEU A 121 3.44 22.52 -1.18
N LEU A 122 4.16 23.59 -1.52
CA LEU A 122 5.37 23.53 -2.36
C LEU A 122 6.53 22.76 -1.72
N VAL A 123 6.62 22.71 -0.39
CA VAL A 123 7.61 21.90 0.35
C VAL A 123 7.04 20.52 0.66
N GLY A 124 5.80 20.45 1.15
CA GLY A 124 5.21 19.24 1.69
C GLY A 124 5.04 18.14 0.64
N ILE A 125 4.50 18.47 -0.53
CA ILE A 125 4.27 17.49 -1.60
C ILE A 125 5.58 16.84 -2.08
N PRO A 126 6.64 17.59 -2.45
CA PRO A 126 7.91 16.97 -2.81
C PRO A 126 8.56 16.21 -1.66
N LEU A 127 8.40 16.66 -0.40
CA LEU A 127 8.88 15.92 0.77
C LEU A 127 8.22 14.54 0.87
N PHE A 128 6.89 14.47 0.81
CA PHE A 128 6.17 13.19 0.83
C PHE A 128 6.49 12.32 -0.40
N THR A 129 6.65 12.94 -1.57
CA THR A 129 7.10 12.25 -2.79
C THR A 129 8.48 11.62 -2.55
N ALA A 130 9.44 12.38 -2.01
CA ALA A 130 10.79 11.94 -1.70
C ALA A 130 10.82 10.80 -0.67
N LEU A 131 9.97 10.86 0.37
CA LEU A 131 9.81 9.78 1.35
C LEU A 131 9.31 8.46 0.73
N GLY A 132 8.62 8.52 -0.40
CA GLY A 132 8.19 7.32 -1.13
C GLY A 132 9.36 6.44 -1.60
N TYR A 133 10.49 7.02 -1.96
CA TYR A 133 11.65 6.26 -2.47
C TYR A 133 12.31 5.33 -1.43
N PRO A 134 12.73 5.79 -0.24
CA PRO A 134 13.33 4.91 0.76
C PRO A 134 12.37 3.83 1.23
N LEU A 135 11.05 4.09 1.25
CA LEU A 135 10.04 3.07 1.58
C LEU A 135 9.95 1.98 0.51
N LEU A 136 10.02 2.36 -0.77
CA LEU A 136 9.98 1.42 -1.89
C LEU A 136 11.27 0.59 -1.99
N VAL A 137 12.43 1.21 -1.75
CA VAL A 137 13.71 0.50 -1.61
C VAL A 137 13.71 -0.41 -0.38
N GLY A 138 13.21 0.09 0.75
CA GLY A 138 13.10 -0.65 2.00
C GLY A 138 12.19 -1.87 1.88
N THR A 139 11.10 -1.77 1.12
CA THR A 139 10.22 -2.91 0.83
C THR A 139 10.98 -4.07 0.17
N ALA A 140 11.83 -3.76 -0.81
CA ALA A 140 12.64 -4.76 -1.50
C ALA A 140 13.80 -5.28 -0.63
N ARG A 141 14.49 -4.41 0.11
CA ARG A 141 15.65 -4.79 0.93
C ARG A 141 15.28 -5.58 2.18
N ALA A 142 14.23 -5.17 2.86
CA ALA A 142 13.79 -5.77 4.12
C ALA A 142 12.72 -6.84 3.93
N HIS A 143 12.33 -7.13 2.68
CA HIS A 143 11.29 -8.11 2.36
C HIS A 143 10.02 -7.94 3.21
N SER A 144 9.53 -6.70 3.33
CA SER A 144 8.53 -6.33 4.34
C SER A 144 7.23 -5.83 3.73
N ARG A 145 6.14 -6.56 4.02
CA ARG A 145 4.78 -6.14 3.64
C ARG A 145 4.33 -4.87 4.36
N ASN A 146 4.81 -4.65 5.58
CA ASN A 146 4.49 -3.45 6.36
C ASN A 146 5.13 -2.19 5.75
N LEU A 147 6.37 -2.29 5.26
CA LEU A 147 7.00 -1.17 4.54
C LEU A 147 6.24 -0.84 3.25
N ARG A 148 5.75 -1.88 2.54
CA ARG A 148 4.87 -1.66 1.39
C ARG A 148 3.57 -0.97 1.78
N SER A 149 2.90 -1.38 2.86
CA SER A 149 1.65 -0.71 3.28
C SER A 149 1.90 0.74 3.67
N ILE A 150 3.01 1.04 4.35
CA ILE A 150 3.40 2.42 4.66
C ILE A 150 3.65 3.21 3.37
N TYR A 151 4.37 2.61 2.40
CA TYR A 151 4.55 3.20 1.07
C TYR A 151 3.20 3.56 0.42
N LEU A 152 2.25 2.62 0.38
CA LEU A 152 0.92 2.85 -0.19
C LEU A 152 0.14 3.95 0.54
N SER A 153 0.23 4.02 1.87
CA SER A 153 -0.37 5.10 2.66
C SER A 153 0.26 6.45 2.32
N VAL A 154 1.60 6.53 2.26
CA VAL A 154 2.31 7.76 1.88
C VAL A 154 1.94 8.20 0.47
N ILE A 155 1.88 7.28 -0.50
CA ILE A 155 1.47 7.61 -1.87
C ILE A 155 0.03 8.12 -1.92
N THR A 156 -0.89 7.46 -1.20
CA THR A 156 -2.30 7.91 -1.12
C THR A 156 -2.40 9.34 -0.58
N VAL A 157 -1.70 9.63 0.51
CA VAL A 157 -1.65 10.98 1.10
C VAL A 157 -1.04 11.97 0.11
N THR A 158 0.09 11.60 -0.52
CA THR A 158 0.78 12.45 -1.50
C THR A 158 -0.13 12.78 -2.68
N VAL A 159 -0.86 11.81 -3.21
CA VAL A 159 -1.81 11.97 -4.30
C VAL A 159 -2.94 12.93 -3.90
N LEU A 160 -3.52 12.75 -2.71
CA LEU A 160 -4.55 13.65 -2.19
C LEU A 160 -4.05 15.10 -2.12
N PHE A 161 -2.87 15.31 -1.51
CA PHE A 161 -2.25 16.63 -1.43
C PHE A 161 -1.87 17.19 -2.80
N THR A 162 -1.47 16.36 -3.75
CA THR A 162 -1.15 16.79 -5.12
C THR A 162 -2.40 17.26 -5.85
N VAL A 163 -3.54 16.58 -5.69
CA VAL A 163 -4.82 17.01 -6.29
C VAL A 163 -5.27 18.35 -5.70
N VAL A 164 -5.24 18.47 -4.37
CA VAL A 164 -5.60 19.72 -3.68
C VAL A 164 -4.62 20.84 -4.04
N GLY A 165 -3.33 20.56 -4.05
CA GLY A 165 -2.28 21.51 -4.42
C GLY A 165 -2.37 21.94 -5.87
N ALA A 166 -2.69 21.03 -6.81
CA ALA A 166 -2.87 21.37 -8.22
C ALA A 166 -4.04 22.33 -8.44
N ASP A 167 -5.13 22.17 -7.67
CA ASP A 167 -6.25 23.11 -7.71
C ASP A 167 -5.89 24.45 -7.06
N LEU A 168 -5.38 24.42 -5.83
CA LEU A 168 -5.09 25.63 -5.07
C LEU A 168 -3.92 26.45 -5.60
N LEU A 169 -2.91 25.82 -6.20
CA LEU A 169 -1.71 26.51 -6.68
C LEU A 169 -1.77 26.85 -8.16
N PHE A 170 -2.44 26.05 -8.99
CA PHE A 170 -2.31 26.17 -10.45
C PHE A 170 -3.64 26.32 -11.20
N HIS A 171 -4.80 26.25 -10.54
CA HIS A 171 -6.08 26.44 -11.21
C HIS A 171 -6.48 27.93 -11.29
N TYR A 172 -5.61 28.70 -11.94
CA TYR A 172 -5.77 30.13 -12.21
C TYR A 172 -5.64 30.39 -13.71
N PRO A 173 -6.41 31.31 -14.30
CA PRO A 173 -6.31 31.64 -15.72
C PRO A 173 -4.95 32.25 -16.11
N GLU A 174 -4.24 32.86 -15.16
CA GLU A 174 -2.92 33.47 -15.34
C GLU A 174 -1.79 32.43 -15.32
N VAL A 175 -2.04 31.23 -14.79
CA VAL A 175 -1.05 30.15 -14.69
C VAL A 175 -1.10 29.26 -15.92
N SER A 176 0.06 28.92 -16.48
CA SER A 176 0.15 28.02 -17.63
C SER A 176 -0.48 26.65 -17.33
N ALA A 177 -1.40 26.22 -18.19
CA ALA A 177 -2.08 24.92 -18.09
C ALA A 177 -1.10 23.74 -18.02
N SER A 178 0.11 23.90 -18.55
CA SER A 178 1.18 22.88 -18.54
C SER A 178 1.56 22.45 -17.12
N LEU A 179 1.53 23.36 -16.14
CA LEU A 179 1.88 23.05 -14.74
C LEU A 179 0.82 22.19 -14.07
N ARG A 180 -0.44 22.50 -14.35
CA ARG A 180 -1.57 21.67 -13.93
C ARG A 180 -1.46 20.27 -14.53
N VAL A 181 -1.11 20.17 -15.82
CA VAL A 181 -0.87 18.87 -16.47
C VAL A 181 0.28 18.13 -15.81
N LEU A 182 1.40 18.80 -15.49
CA LEU A 182 2.53 18.16 -14.79
C LEU A 182 2.15 17.62 -13.40
N ALA A 183 1.34 18.36 -12.63
CA ALA A 183 0.84 17.89 -11.34
C ALA A 183 -0.09 16.66 -11.49
N TRP A 184 -0.94 16.63 -12.52
CA TRP A 184 -1.75 15.45 -12.85
C TRP A 184 -0.92 14.26 -13.35
N VAL A 185 0.13 14.51 -14.13
CA VAL A 185 1.08 13.49 -14.55
C VAL A 185 1.78 12.89 -13.33
N GLN A 186 2.28 13.70 -12.40
CA GLN A 186 2.83 13.20 -11.13
C GLN A 186 1.82 12.31 -10.42
N CYS A 187 0.57 12.77 -10.27
CA CYS A 187 -0.50 12.01 -9.62
C CYS A 187 -0.72 10.64 -10.28
N GLY A 188 -0.97 10.61 -11.59
CA GLY A 188 -1.24 9.36 -12.32
C GLY A 188 -0.07 8.40 -12.28
N VAL A 189 1.16 8.92 -12.37
CA VAL A 189 2.38 8.12 -12.31
C VAL A 189 2.62 7.58 -10.89
N LEU A 190 2.38 8.35 -9.82
CA LEU A 190 2.46 7.84 -8.44
C LEU A 190 1.44 6.72 -8.18
N VAL A 191 0.21 6.88 -8.66
CA VAL A 191 -0.81 5.83 -8.57
C VAL A 191 -0.36 4.58 -9.32
N LEU A 192 0.19 4.73 -10.53
CA LEU A 192 0.72 3.61 -11.30
C LEU A 192 1.85 2.90 -10.54
N SER A 193 2.74 3.64 -9.90
CA SER A 193 3.81 3.07 -9.07
C SER A 193 3.22 2.24 -7.91
N ALA A 194 2.22 2.77 -7.21
CA ALA A 194 1.50 2.04 -6.17
C ALA A 194 0.84 0.75 -6.70
N LEU A 195 0.14 0.82 -7.83
CA LEU A 195 -0.49 -0.34 -8.47
C LEU A 195 0.53 -1.41 -8.87
N ILE A 196 1.71 -1.01 -9.34
CA ILE A 196 2.79 -1.96 -9.64
C ILE A 196 3.18 -2.74 -8.39
N THR A 197 3.30 -2.10 -7.22
CA THR A 197 3.63 -2.79 -5.94
C THR A 197 2.55 -3.75 -5.44
N LEU A 198 1.33 -3.65 -6.00
CA LEU A 198 0.19 -4.52 -5.69
C LEU A 198 0.05 -5.70 -6.66
N ARG A 199 0.92 -5.82 -7.67
CA ARG A 199 0.87 -6.92 -8.63
C ARG A 199 1.06 -8.27 -7.94
N ARG A 200 0.39 -9.29 -8.50
CA ARG A 200 0.40 -10.67 -8.00
C ARG A 200 1.81 -11.22 -7.70
N PRO A 201 2.84 -11.06 -8.56
CA PRO A 201 4.18 -11.57 -8.26
C PRO A 201 4.82 -10.96 -7.01
N ILE A 202 4.49 -9.71 -6.67
CA ILE A 202 5.00 -9.05 -5.46
C ILE A 202 4.21 -9.49 -4.23
N ASN A 203 2.90 -9.70 -4.37
CA ASN A 203 2.06 -10.22 -3.29
C ASN A 203 2.44 -11.65 -2.87
N GLU A 204 2.81 -12.48 -3.84
CA GLU A 204 3.26 -13.86 -3.62
C GLU A 204 4.68 -13.92 -3.07
N TRP A 205 5.55 -13.01 -3.51
CA TRP A 205 6.91 -12.88 -2.97
C TRP A 205 6.88 -12.38 -1.52
N LEU A 206 6.15 -11.30 -1.21
CA LEU A 206 6.15 -10.72 0.14
C LEU A 206 5.58 -11.67 1.21
N PRO A 207 5.99 -11.51 2.48
CA PRO A 207 5.49 -12.33 3.57
C PRO A 207 3.96 -12.34 3.64
N LYS A 208 3.40 -13.48 4.07
CA LYS A 208 1.96 -13.59 4.34
C LYS A 208 1.56 -12.52 5.35
N SER A 209 0.35 -11.98 5.18
CA SER A 209 -0.20 -11.02 6.13
C SER A 209 -0.25 -11.67 7.52
N MET A 210 0.41 -11.05 8.50
CA MET A 210 0.24 -11.38 9.91
C MET A 210 -1.09 -10.84 10.44
N ALA A 211 -2.18 -11.06 9.70
CA ALA A 211 -3.51 -10.90 10.27
C ALA A 211 -3.61 -11.95 11.38
N MET A 212 -3.64 -11.48 12.61
CA MET A 212 -3.91 -12.31 13.78
C MET A 212 -5.20 -13.08 13.49
N LYS A 213 -5.09 -14.41 13.29
CA LYS A 213 -6.30 -15.23 13.19
C LYS A 213 -7.10 -14.98 14.47
N PRO A 214 -8.41 -14.69 14.40
CA PRO A 214 -9.21 -14.48 15.58
C PRO A 214 -9.07 -15.71 16.48
N PHE A 215 -8.62 -15.49 17.72
CA PHE A 215 -8.51 -16.52 18.73
C PHE A 215 -9.94 -17.03 18.98
N ARG A 216 -10.28 -18.23 18.50
CA ARG A 216 -11.51 -18.89 18.94
C ARG A 216 -11.33 -19.15 20.43
N ARG A 217 -12.04 -18.40 21.28
CA ARG A 217 -12.25 -18.80 22.68
C ARG A 217 -12.84 -20.21 22.63
N ALA A 218 -12.17 -21.17 23.27
CA ALA A 218 -12.81 -22.44 23.58
C ALA A 218 -14.09 -22.12 24.36
N SER A 219 -15.27 -22.45 23.80
CA SER A 219 -16.49 -22.42 24.59
C SER A 219 -16.31 -23.50 25.65
N GLY A 220 -16.23 -23.08 26.92
CA GLY A 220 -16.13 -24.00 28.04
C GLY A 220 -17.28 -25.00 28.01
N GLY A 221 -16.93 -26.28 28.13
CA GLY A 221 -17.80 -27.33 28.63
C GLY A 221 -17.57 -27.51 30.13
#